data_AF-A0A1A2V145-F1
#
_entry.id   AF-A0A1A2V145-F1
#
_cell.length_a   1.000
_cell.length_b   1.000
_cell.length_c   1.000
_cell.angle_alpha   90.00
_cell.angle_beta   90.00
_cell.angle_gamma   90.00
#
_symmetry.space_group_name_H-M   'P 1'
#
loop_
_entity.id
_entity.type
_entity.pdbx_description
1 polymer ?
#
loop_
_entity_poly.entity_id
_entity_poly.type
_entity_poly.pdbx_seq_one_letter_code
_entity_poly.pdbx_strand_id
1 'polypeptide(L)'
;MDAPGYFEAWRDNAAWQGVAPDVVAEITRRHAVTPDTFRSLGRMTEIKDPDGKSFFLLPRGTGGADARAAVLSTYILNAGTGYGSNAAWRTDFPPTPYGTAEITRIMLRQSANSWSYTRDVRFVHRNGGRLVTTPNGILMGLGGNWIQRQFCRRAGTTWGDIFMVNMGAVTDPAGWLRRIVESGHAWHVRADGRPVESGLDLDRVLHHEERHCRQWAAKGYAGMLRDYGRELVREYAFGAINRLEQDAGLADGGYRASIPW
;
A
#
# COMPACT_ATOMS: atom_id res chain seq x y z
N MET A 1 16.46 14.80 -18.76
CA MET A 1 15.47 15.41 -17.86
C MET A 1 15.77 14.87 -16.49
N ASP A 2 16.35 15.73 -15.66
CA ASP A 2 16.70 15.40 -14.28
C ASP A 2 15.43 15.03 -13.52
N ALA A 3 15.55 14.08 -12.58
CA ALA A 3 14.44 13.78 -11.68
C ALA A 3 14.00 15.08 -10.97
N PRO A 4 12.72 15.29 -10.63
CA PRO A 4 12.15 16.55 -10.11
C PRO A 4 12.71 17.13 -8.79
N GLY A 5 13.99 16.97 -8.45
CA GLY A 5 14.55 17.31 -7.14
C GLY A 5 14.20 16.29 -6.05
N TYR A 6 13.70 15.11 -6.43
CA TYR A 6 13.28 14.09 -5.45
C TYR A 6 14.42 13.50 -4.64
N PHE A 7 15.66 13.61 -5.11
CA PHE A 7 16.82 13.19 -4.31
C PHE A 7 17.08 14.16 -3.17
N GLU A 8 16.98 15.46 -3.42
CA GLU A 8 17.06 16.52 -2.42
C GLU A 8 15.86 16.42 -1.47
N ALA A 9 14.64 16.27 -2.01
CA ALA A 9 13.44 16.08 -1.19
C ALA A 9 13.51 14.84 -0.30
N TRP A 10 14.13 13.75 -0.76
CA TRP A 10 14.38 12.57 0.07
C TRP A 10 15.30 12.90 1.26
N ARG A 11 16.37 13.66 1.03
CA ARG A 11 17.28 14.08 2.12
C ARG A 11 16.57 15.00 3.11
N ASP A 12 15.72 15.90 2.62
CA ASP A 12 14.93 16.80 3.47
C ASP A 12 13.89 16.02 4.29
N ASN A 13 13.19 15.06 3.67
CA ASN A 13 12.25 14.18 4.36
C ASN A 13 12.97 13.34 5.42
N ALA A 14 14.14 12.80 5.11
CA ALA A 14 14.93 12.02 6.07
C ALA A 14 15.36 12.87 7.28
N ALA A 15 15.78 14.11 7.04
CA ALA A 15 16.11 15.06 8.11
C ALA A 15 14.88 15.42 8.96
N TRP A 16 13.74 15.69 8.30
CA TRP A 16 12.47 16.01 8.98
C TRP A 16 11.97 14.86 9.86
N GLN A 17 12.12 13.62 9.40
CA GLN A 17 11.78 12.40 10.13
C GLN A 17 12.81 12.02 11.21
N GLY A 18 13.89 12.79 11.37
CA GLY A 18 14.93 12.50 12.34
C GLY A 18 15.77 11.25 12.01
N VAL A 19 15.84 10.85 10.74
CA VAL A 19 16.68 9.74 10.29
C VAL A 19 18.15 10.13 10.46
N ALA A 20 18.91 9.30 11.16
CA ALA A 20 20.32 9.57 11.43
C ALA A 20 21.14 9.64 10.11
N PRO A 21 22.11 10.58 9.99
CA PRO A 21 22.88 10.76 8.75
C PRO A 21 23.65 9.51 8.29
N ASP A 22 24.10 8.67 9.24
CA ASP A 22 24.77 7.40 8.96
C ASP A 22 23.83 6.39 8.30
N VAL A 23 22.55 6.35 8.70
CA VAL A 23 21.51 5.53 8.04
C VAL A 23 21.30 6.00 6.60
N VAL A 24 21.20 7.30 6.35
CA VAL A 24 21.05 7.86 4.99
C VAL A 24 22.28 7.52 4.12
N ALA A 25 23.48 7.63 4.69
CA ALA A 25 24.72 7.25 4.02
C ALA A 25 24.76 5.75 3.72
N GLU A 26 24.29 4.90 4.63
CA GLU A 26 24.22 3.46 4.43
C GLU A 26 23.24 3.09 3.30
N ILE A 27 22.06 3.72 3.26
CA ILE A 27 21.08 3.54 2.19
C ILE A 27 21.67 3.89 0.83
N THR A 28 22.32 5.06 0.74
CA THR A 28 23.00 5.51 -0.48
C THR A 28 24.02 4.48 -0.96
N ARG A 29 24.89 3.98 -0.07
CA ARG A 29 25.94 3.02 -0.44
C ARG A 29 25.40 1.65 -0.78
N ARG A 30 24.50 1.09 0.03
CA ARG A 30 24.07 -0.32 -0.07
C ARG A 30 23.07 -0.54 -1.21
N HIS A 31 22.22 0.45 -1.47
CA HIS A 31 21.16 0.36 -2.48
C HIS A 31 21.41 1.26 -3.70
N ALA A 32 22.59 1.87 -3.78
CA ALA A 32 22.99 2.79 -4.85
C ALA A 32 21.93 3.87 -5.11
N VAL A 33 21.37 4.44 -4.04
CA VAL A 33 20.36 5.51 -4.16
C VAL A 33 21.03 6.75 -4.72
N THR A 34 20.56 7.19 -5.88
CA THR A 34 21.07 8.33 -6.65
C THR A 34 19.88 9.14 -7.17
N PRO A 35 20.10 10.33 -7.76
CA PRO A 35 19.01 11.05 -8.42
C PRO A 35 18.23 10.21 -9.44
N ASP A 36 18.91 9.29 -10.14
CA ASP A 36 18.28 8.39 -11.10
C ASP A 36 17.32 7.37 -10.47
N THR A 37 17.47 7.05 -9.18
CA THR A 37 16.54 6.18 -8.43
C THR A 37 15.10 6.72 -8.49
N PHE A 38 14.93 8.04 -8.56
CA PHE A 38 13.61 8.69 -8.54
C PHE A 38 13.06 9.01 -9.94
N ARG A 39 13.78 8.63 -11.01
CA ARG A 39 13.41 8.97 -12.39
C ARG A 39 12.00 8.49 -12.77
N SER A 40 11.57 7.33 -12.27
CA SER A 40 10.23 6.78 -12.52
C SER A 40 9.11 7.69 -11.98
N LEU A 41 9.35 8.38 -10.86
CA LEU A 41 8.39 9.26 -10.23
C LEU A 41 8.13 10.52 -11.05
N GLY A 42 9.13 11.02 -11.80
CA GLY A 42 9.01 12.25 -12.59
C GLY A 42 8.01 12.21 -13.75
N ARG A 43 7.42 11.05 -14.05
CA ARG A 43 6.33 10.90 -15.04
C ARG A 43 4.96 10.71 -14.39
N MET A 44 4.90 10.65 -13.07
CA MET A 44 3.70 10.36 -12.30
C MET A 44 3.14 11.64 -11.68
N THR A 45 1.85 11.64 -11.38
CA THR A 45 1.25 12.76 -10.65
C THR A 45 1.43 12.53 -9.16
N GLU A 46 2.22 13.38 -8.51
CA GLU A 46 2.35 13.38 -7.05
C GLU A 46 1.05 13.86 -6.40
N ILE A 47 0.69 13.20 -5.30
CA ILE A 47 -0.43 13.54 -4.43
C ILE A 47 0.14 13.55 -3.01
N LYS A 48 -0.14 14.62 -2.26
CA LYS A 48 0.29 14.75 -0.87
C LYS A 48 -0.88 14.43 0.05
N ASP A 49 -0.60 13.73 1.15
CA ASP A 49 -1.56 13.59 2.23
C ASP A 49 -1.42 14.76 3.25
N PRO A 50 -2.26 14.82 4.29
CA PRO A 50 -2.21 15.88 5.30
C PRO A 50 -0.87 16.03 6.03
N ASP A 51 -0.10 14.94 6.16
CA ASP A 51 1.22 14.93 6.80
C ASP A 51 2.37 15.28 5.83
N GLY A 52 2.05 15.53 4.56
CA GLY A 52 3.03 15.85 3.52
C GLY A 52 3.71 14.62 2.89
N LYS A 53 3.25 13.40 3.21
CA LYS A 53 3.73 12.17 2.57
C LYS A 53 3.29 12.13 1.12
N SER A 54 4.16 11.62 0.28
CA SER A 54 4.05 11.59 -1.18
C SER A 54 3.50 10.25 -1.64
N PHE A 55 2.46 10.31 -2.47
CA PHE A 55 1.87 9.22 -3.21
C PHE A 55 1.97 9.54 -4.70
N PHE A 56 2.14 8.55 -5.57
CA PHE A 56 2.28 8.81 -7.00
C PHE A 56 1.26 8.03 -7.83
N LEU A 57 0.38 8.76 -8.51
CA LEU A 57 -0.61 8.19 -9.40
C LEU A 57 0.06 7.72 -10.69
N LEU A 58 -0.06 6.42 -10.98
CA LEU A 58 0.51 5.82 -12.17
C LEU A 58 -0.24 6.30 -13.43
N PRO A 59 0.49 6.81 -14.45
CA PRO A 59 -0.07 7.03 -15.77
C PRO A 59 -0.66 5.75 -16.36
N ARG A 60 -1.66 5.89 -17.21
CA ARG A 60 -2.17 4.75 -17.99
C ARG A 60 -1.04 4.18 -18.84
N GLY A 61 -0.96 2.85 -18.89
CA GLY A 61 0.05 2.15 -19.69
C GLY A 61 1.41 2.02 -19.01
N THR A 62 1.56 2.47 -17.76
CA THR A 62 2.77 2.23 -16.95
C THR A 62 3.11 0.74 -16.94
N GLY A 63 4.36 0.41 -17.29
CA GLY A 63 4.85 -0.96 -17.28
C GLY A 63 5.03 -1.49 -15.86
N GLY A 64 4.98 -2.82 -15.69
CA GLY A 64 5.17 -3.45 -14.37
C GLY A 64 6.52 -3.12 -13.72
N ALA A 65 7.59 -3.03 -14.51
CA ALA A 65 8.92 -2.67 -14.03
C ALA A 65 8.96 -1.22 -13.51
N ASP A 66 8.38 -0.28 -14.25
CA ASP A 66 8.29 1.13 -13.85
C ASP A 66 7.41 1.30 -12.60
N ALA A 67 6.30 0.56 -12.53
CA ALA A 67 5.44 0.53 -11.35
C ALA A 67 6.19 0.02 -10.11
N ARG A 68 6.91 -1.10 -10.24
CA ARG A 68 7.72 -1.66 -9.14
C ARG A 68 8.81 -0.68 -8.68
N ALA A 69 9.53 -0.08 -9.63
CA ALA A 69 10.55 0.91 -9.34
C ALA A 69 9.93 2.12 -8.62
N ALA A 70 8.83 2.67 -9.13
CA ALA A 70 8.14 3.78 -8.50
C ALA A 70 7.68 3.47 -7.08
N VAL A 71 7.14 2.28 -6.82
CA VAL A 71 6.73 1.86 -5.47
C VAL A 71 7.90 1.89 -4.50
N LEU A 72 9.06 1.36 -4.90
CA LEU A 72 10.26 1.39 -4.06
C LEU A 72 10.75 2.83 -3.86
N SER A 73 10.82 3.62 -4.94
CA SER A 73 11.25 5.01 -4.88
C SER A 73 10.31 5.88 -4.04
N THR A 74 9.00 5.60 -4.01
CA THR A 74 8.04 6.28 -3.13
C THR A 74 8.30 5.97 -1.66
N TYR A 75 8.56 4.71 -1.29
CA TYR A 75 8.95 4.37 0.09
C TYR A 75 10.24 5.10 0.47
N ILE A 76 11.26 5.06 -0.39
CA ILE A 76 12.55 5.71 -0.12
C ILE A 76 12.35 7.21 0.07
N LEU A 77 11.66 7.88 -0.87
CA LEU A 77 11.42 9.33 -0.87
C LEU A 77 10.80 9.81 0.44
N ASN A 78 9.82 9.10 0.97
CA ASN A 78 9.08 9.51 2.17
C ASN A 78 9.89 9.38 3.47
N ALA A 79 10.99 8.62 3.45
CA ALA A 79 11.84 8.38 4.62
C ALA A 79 11.10 7.82 5.86
N GLY A 80 9.96 7.16 5.65
CA GLY A 80 9.08 6.68 6.70
C GLY A 80 7.65 6.47 6.19
N THR A 81 6.81 5.85 7.01
CA THR A 81 5.40 5.57 6.65
C THR A 81 4.40 6.40 7.42
N GLY A 82 4.81 7.12 8.48
CA GLY A 82 3.89 7.81 9.40
C GLY A 82 3.15 6.88 10.37
N TYR A 83 3.10 5.57 10.11
CA TYR A 83 2.45 4.59 10.99
C TYR A 83 3.00 4.64 12.42
N GLY A 84 2.10 4.79 13.39
CA GLY A 84 2.41 4.86 14.82
C GLY A 84 3.02 6.19 15.28
N SER A 85 3.08 7.21 14.42
CA SER A 85 3.55 8.55 14.81
C SER A 85 2.50 9.31 15.65
N ASN A 86 1.21 9.03 15.45
CA ASN A 86 0.14 9.66 16.18
C ASN A 86 -0.21 8.86 17.45
N ALA A 87 0.24 9.37 18.59
CA ALA A 87 0.07 8.77 19.91
C ALA A 87 -1.40 8.63 20.37
N ALA A 88 -2.35 9.28 19.71
CA ALA A 88 -3.77 9.15 20.02
C ALA A 88 -4.36 7.81 19.55
N TRP A 89 -3.68 7.09 18.65
CA TRP A 89 -4.16 5.83 18.10
C TRP A 89 -3.38 4.64 18.65
N ARG A 90 -4.11 3.58 19.02
CA ARG A 90 -3.51 2.29 19.31
C ARG A 90 -3.20 1.56 18.02
N THR A 91 -1.94 1.24 17.78
CA THR A 91 -1.49 0.38 16.67
C THR A 91 -1.39 -1.08 17.12
N ASP A 92 -1.58 -2.02 16.20
CA ASP A 92 -1.42 -3.45 16.50
C ASP A 92 0.05 -3.89 16.51
N PHE A 93 0.92 -3.15 15.81
CA PHE A 93 2.34 -3.45 15.69
C PHE A 93 3.22 -2.22 15.97
N PRO A 94 4.49 -2.42 16.35
CA PRO A 94 5.45 -1.34 16.39
C PRO A 94 5.77 -0.86 14.96
N PRO A 95 6.04 0.45 14.78
CA PRO A 95 6.55 0.97 13.52
C PRO A 95 7.84 0.26 13.10
N THR A 96 7.96 -0.05 11.80
CA THR A 96 9.20 -0.62 11.26
C THR A 96 10.20 0.51 11.02
N PRO A 97 11.43 0.46 11.57
CA PRO A 97 12.42 1.50 11.38
C PRO A 97 12.75 1.73 9.90
N TYR A 98 12.89 3.00 9.51
CA TYR A 98 13.39 3.36 8.19
C TYR A 98 14.89 3.04 8.09
N GLY A 99 15.29 2.29 7.06
CA GLY A 99 16.69 1.87 6.93
C GLY A 99 16.94 0.87 5.81
N THR A 100 18.20 0.47 5.65
CA THR A 100 18.63 -0.49 4.61
C THR A 100 17.96 -1.85 4.71
N ALA A 101 17.71 -2.32 5.95
CA ALA A 101 17.04 -3.59 6.21
C ALA A 101 15.61 -3.58 5.66
N GLU A 102 14.87 -2.48 5.89
CA GLU A 102 13.49 -2.37 5.44
C GLU A 102 13.38 -2.22 3.92
N ILE A 103 14.26 -1.41 3.30
CA ILE A 103 14.37 -1.33 1.84
C ILE A 103 14.65 -2.71 1.24
N THR A 104 15.59 -3.46 1.81
CA THR A 104 15.92 -4.83 1.36
C THR A 104 14.71 -5.75 1.47
N ARG A 105 13.97 -5.68 2.59
CA ARG A 105 12.76 -6.48 2.81
C ARG A 105 11.69 -6.19 1.77
N ILE A 106 11.45 -4.91 1.46
CA ILE A 106 10.52 -4.49 0.41
C ILE A 106 10.96 -5.02 -0.95
N MET A 107 12.24 -4.89 -1.31
CA MET A 107 12.78 -5.40 -2.58
C MET A 107 12.58 -6.92 -2.74
N LEU A 108 12.83 -7.69 -1.66
CA LEU A 108 12.61 -9.14 -1.62
C LEU A 108 11.13 -9.49 -1.76
N ARG A 109 10.24 -8.77 -1.04
CA ARG A 109 8.78 -8.95 -1.14
C ARG A 109 8.28 -8.66 -2.55
N GLN A 110 8.72 -7.56 -3.17
CA GLN A 110 8.40 -7.23 -4.55
C GLN A 110 8.89 -8.28 -5.55
N SER A 111 10.02 -8.94 -5.28
CA SER A 111 10.54 -10.02 -6.12
C SER A 111 9.68 -11.28 -6.00
N ALA A 112 9.30 -11.68 -4.78
CA ALA A 112 8.39 -12.79 -4.54
C ALA A 112 6.99 -12.54 -5.13
N ASN A 113 6.52 -11.29 -5.08
CA ASN A 113 5.26 -10.84 -5.66
C ASN A 113 5.41 -10.28 -7.08
N SER A 114 6.50 -10.58 -7.80
CA SER A 114 6.79 -9.99 -9.13
C SER A 114 5.67 -10.20 -10.17
N TRP A 115 4.86 -11.24 -9.99
CA TRP A 115 3.68 -11.52 -10.81
C TRP A 115 2.60 -10.41 -10.70
N SER A 116 2.43 -9.76 -9.55
CA SER A 116 1.45 -8.67 -9.40
C SER A 116 1.85 -7.43 -10.21
N TYR A 117 3.15 -7.18 -10.35
CA TYR A 117 3.67 -6.11 -11.19
C TYR A 117 3.61 -6.45 -12.69
N THR A 118 4.08 -7.64 -13.07
CA THR A 118 4.22 -8.04 -14.49
C THR A 118 2.88 -8.32 -15.17
N ARG A 119 1.88 -8.83 -14.43
CA ARG A 119 0.56 -9.16 -14.94
C ARG A 119 -0.51 -8.15 -14.53
N ASP A 120 -0.62 -7.86 -13.24
CA ASP A 120 -1.84 -7.28 -12.69
C ASP A 120 -1.90 -5.75 -12.82
N VAL A 121 -0.77 -5.04 -12.77
CA VAL A 121 -0.72 -3.59 -13.06
C VAL A 121 -1.36 -3.27 -14.42
N ARG A 122 -0.96 -4.01 -15.46
CA ARG A 122 -1.50 -3.84 -16.81
C ARG A 122 -2.97 -4.24 -16.87
N PHE A 123 -3.35 -5.30 -16.15
CA PHE A 123 -4.74 -5.76 -16.09
C PHE A 123 -5.65 -4.70 -15.46
N VAL A 124 -5.26 -4.10 -14.32
CA VAL A 124 -6.02 -3.05 -13.64
C VAL A 124 -6.25 -1.87 -14.58
N HIS A 125 -5.19 -1.36 -15.23
CA HIS A 125 -5.30 -0.24 -16.15
C HIS A 125 -6.20 -0.54 -17.37
N ARG A 126 -6.10 -1.74 -17.96
CA ARG A 126 -6.94 -2.16 -19.09
C ARG A 126 -8.42 -2.26 -18.72
N ASN A 127 -8.73 -2.54 -17.47
CA ASN A 127 -10.10 -2.63 -16.97
C ASN A 127 -10.59 -1.31 -16.34
N GLY A 128 -9.97 -0.18 -16.68
CA GLY A 128 -10.39 1.15 -16.24
C GLY A 128 -9.95 1.54 -14.83
N GLY A 129 -9.35 0.63 -14.07
CA GLY A 129 -8.81 0.92 -12.74
C GLY A 129 -7.59 1.84 -12.77
N ARG A 130 -7.27 2.38 -11.60
CA ARG A 130 -6.09 3.24 -11.37
C ARG A 130 -5.34 2.78 -10.14
N LEU A 131 -4.05 3.10 -10.12
CA LEU A 131 -3.10 2.68 -9.09
C LEU A 131 -2.28 3.88 -8.66
N VAL A 132 -2.02 3.96 -7.36
CA VAL A 132 -1.13 4.93 -6.73
C VAL A 132 -0.06 4.16 -5.95
N THR A 133 1.19 4.63 -5.98
CA THR A 133 2.22 4.12 -5.06
C THR A 133 2.00 4.69 -3.66
N THR A 134 2.37 3.94 -2.63
CA THR A 134 2.20 4.36 -1.24
C THR A 134 3.53 4.47 -0.49
N PRO A 135 3.60 5.27 0.59
CA PRO A 135 4.75 5.31 1.50
C PRO A 135 5.11 3.96 2.11
N ASN A 136 4.20 2.99 2.18
CA ASN A 136 4.42 1.64 2.71
C ASN A 136 5.08 0.69 1.69
N GLY A 137 5.42 1.21 0.51
CA GLY A 137 6.08 0.44 -0.55
C GLY A 137 5.15 -0.58 -1.18
N ILE A 138 3.85 -0.31 -1.28
CA ILE A 138 2.87 -1.14 -2.02
C ILE A 138 2.10 -0.27 -3.02
N LEU A 139 1.23 -0.88 -3.83
CA LEU A 139 0.27 -0.17 -4.68
C LEU A 139 -1.08 -0.14 -3.98
N MET A 140 -1.75 1.02 -4.00
CA MET A 140 -3.17 1.15 -3.68
C MET A 140 -3.95 1.43 -4.96
N GLY A 141 -5.08 0.76 -5.14
CA GLY A 141 -5.83 0.76 -6.37
C GLY A 141 -7.32 0.91 -6.18
N LEU A 142 -8.00 1.42 -7.20
CA LEU A 142 -9.45 1.60 -7.20
C LEU A 142 -10.02 1.44 -8.61
N GLY A 143 -11.24 0.92 -8.71
CA GLY A 143 -11.89 0.55 -9.98
C GLY A 143 -11.44 -0.80 -10.57
N GLY A 144 -11.99 -1.19 -11.72
CA GLY A 144 -11.73 -2.50 -12.35
C GLY A 144 -12.98 -3.37 -12.53
N ASN A 145 -12.83 -4.48 -13.27
CA ASN A 145 -13.91 -5.43 -13.57
C ASN A 145 -14.04 -6.57 -12.54
N TRP A 146 -15.29 -7.03 -12.43
CA TRP A 146 -15.96 -7.96 -11.50
C TRP A 146 -15.18 -9.05 -10.72
N ILE A 147 -14.06 -9.60 -11.21
CA ILE A 147 -13.27 -10.62 -10.46
C ILE A 147 -12.64 -10.04 -9.18
N GLN A 148 -12.42 -8.71 -9.15
CA GLN A 148 -11.94 -8.00 -7.96
C GLN A 148 -13.05 -7.68 -6.94
N ARG A 149 -14.33 -7.94 -7.25
CA ARG A 149 -15.47 -7.59 -6.37
C ARG A 149 -15.91 -8.73 -5.43
N GLN A 150 -15.47 -9.96 -5.68
CA GLN A 150 -15.96 -11.16 -4.97
C GLN A 150 -15.31 -11.39 -3.59
N PHE A 151 -14.21 -10.71 -3.26
CA PHE A 151 -13.46 -10.93 -2.02
C PHE A 151 -13.55 -9.78 -1.01
N CYS A 152 -14.34 -8.74 -1.31
CA CYS A 152 -14.36 -7.51 -0.52
C CYS A 152 -15.34 -7.59 0.67
N ARG A 153 -14.84 -7.87 1.87
CA ARG A 153 -15.54 -7.50 3.11
C ARG A 153 -14.71 -6.45 3.85
N ARG A 154 -15.27 -5.23 3.91
CA ARG A 154 -15.01 -4.10 4.84
C ARG A 154 -14.01 -2.97 4.46
N ALA A 155 -12.87 -3.19 3.81
CA ALA A 155 -11.98 -2.06 3.39
C ALA A 155 -11.39 -2.20 1.97
N GLY A 156 -11.06 -3.41 1.55
CA GLY A 156 -10.51 -3.69 0.24
C GLY A 156 -10.04 -5.13 0.13
N THR A 157 -9.17 -5.42 -0.84
CA THR A 157 -8.52 -6.73 -0.96
C THR A 157 -7.09 -6.55 -1.43
N THR A 158 -6.15 -7.12 -0.68
CA THR A 158 -4.75 -7.17 -1.07
C THR A 158 -4.42 -8.43 -1.87
N TRP A 159 -3.73 -8.23 -2.99
CA TRP A 159 -3.36 -9.25 -3.95
C TRP A 159 -1.93 -9.03 -4.43
N GLY A 160 -1.00 -9.85 -3.93
CA GLY A 160 0.43 -9.63 -4.13
C GLY A 160 0.84 -8.33 -3.44
N ASP A 161 1.36 -7.36 -4.21
CA ASP A 161 1.69 -6.01 -3.71
C ASP A 161 0.62 -4.94 -4.06
N ILE A 162 -0.59 -5.34 -4.45
CA ILE A 162 -1.69 -4.42 -4.83
C ILE A 162 -2.85 -4.52 -3.82
N PHE A 163 -3.11 -3.44 -3.10
CA PHE A 163 -4.31 -3.25 -2.29
C PHE A 163 -5.40 -2.57 -3.11
N MET A 164 -6.52 -3.26 -3.36
CA MET A 164 -7.67 -2.69 -4.06
C MET A 164 -8.72 -2.20 -3.06
N VAL A 165 -8.92 -0.88 -2.97
CA VAL A 165 -9.91 -0.26 -2.09
C VAL A 165 -11.33 -0.61 -2.56
N ASN A 166 -12.19 -1.04 -1.62
CA ASN A 166 -13.57 -1.37 -1.95
C ASN A 166 -14.48 -0.12 -1.91
N MET A 167 -14.65 0.49 -3.08
CA MET A 167 -15.51 1.67 -3.27
C MET A 167 -16.62 1.45 -4.32
N GLY A 168 -16.99 0.19 -4.58
CA GLY A 168 -18.03 -0.14 -5.55
C GLY A 168 -17.65 0.28 -6.99
N ALA A 169 -18.66 0.55 -7.82
CA ALA A 169 -18.44 1.07 -9.17
C ALA A 169 -18.25 2.59 -9.11
N VAL A 170 -17.07 3.06 -9.49
CA VAL A 170 -16.76 4.49 -9.58
C VAL A 170 -16.47 4.90 -11.03
N THR A 171 -16.85 6.11 -11.39
CA THR A 171 -16.65 6.67 -12.73
C THR A 171 -15.29 7.36 -12.88
N ASP A 172 -14.75 7.91 -11.79
CA ASP A 172 -13.41 8.51 -11.75
C ASP A 172 -12.51 7.89 -10.66
N PRO A 173 -11.86 6.75 -10.95
CA PRO A 173 -10.97 6.11 -10.00
C PRO A 173 -9.76 6.96 -9.58
N ALA A 174 -9.23 7.80 -10.49
CA ALA A 174 -8.07 8.65 -10.18
C ALA A 174 -8.45 9.76 -9.20
N GLY A 175 -9.57 10.44 -9.43
CA GLY A 175 -10.07 11.46 -8.52
C GLY A 175 -10.42 10.89 -7.14
N TRP A 176 -10.96 9.67 -7.06
CA TRP A 176 -11.20 9.02 -5.78
C TRP A 176 -9.92 8.65 -5.03
N LEU A 177 -8.92 8.08 -5.71
CA LEU A 177 -7.62 7.82 -5.09
C LEU A 177 -6.99 9.11 -4.54
N ARG A 178 -7.10 10.22 -5.29
CA ARG A 178 -6.66 11.54 -4.81
C ARG A 178 -7.38 11.95 -3.53
N ARG A 179 -8.71 11.88 -3.49
CA ARG A 179 -9.50 12.23 -2.29
C ARG A 179 -9.14 11.37 -1.07
N ILE A 180 -8.92 10.06 -1.28
CA ILE A 180 -8.53 9.15 -0.20
C ILE A 180 -7.19 9.61 0.39
N VAL A 181 -6.19 9.83 -0.47
CA VAL A 181 -4.86 10.30 -0.04
C VAL A 181 -4.95 11.66 0.64
N GLU A 182 -5.59 12.64 0.03
CA GLU A 182 -5.71 14.00 0.57
C GLU A 182 -6.50 14.06 1.89
N SER A 183 -7.41 13.11 2.13
CA SER A 183 -8.11 13.00 3.42
C SER A 183 -7.26 12.41 4.54
N GLY A 184 -6.23 11.61 4.22
CA GLY A 184 -5.46 10.85 5.21
C GLY A 184 -6.23 9.74 5.91
N HIS A 185 -7.44 9.42 5.45
CA HIS A 185 -8.34 8.45 6.07
C HIS A 185 -8.75 7.35 5.10
N ALA A 186 -9.12 6.20 5.64
CA ALA A 186 -9.69 5.11 4.87
C ALA A 186 -11.14 5.40 4.48
N TRP A 187 -11.53 4.95 3.29
CA TRP A 187 -12.88 5.11 2.75
C TRP A 187 -13.52 3.76 2.50
N HIS A 188 -14.84 3.69 2.66
CA HIS A 188 -15.63 2.52 2.31
C HIS A 188 -16.99 2.93 1.74
N VAL A 189 -17.69 1.96 1.15
CA VAL A 189 -19.07 2.15 0.69
C VAL A 189 -20.05 1.58 1.70
N ARG A 190 -21.04 2.39 2.08
CA ARG A 190 -22.18 1.96 2.90
C ARG A 190 -23.13 1.05 2.12
N ALA A 191 -24.04 0.39 2.83
CA ALA A 191 -25.04 -0.49 2.22
C ALA A 191 -25.94 0.21 1.18
N ASP A 192 -26.11 1.53 1.28
CA ASP A 192 -26.84 2.36 0.33
C ASP A 192 -26.03 2.77 -0.92
N GLY A 193 -24.80 2.28 -1.05
CA GLY A 193 -23.91 2.58 -2.17
C GLY A 193 -23.15 3.91 -2.04
N ARG A 194 -23.32 4.66 -0.94
CA ARG A 194 -22.63 5.94 -0.75
C ARG A 194 -21.21 5.74 -0.21
N PRO A 195 -20.20 6.36 -0.86
CA PRO A 195 -18.86 6.48 -0.30
C PRO A 195 -18.87 7.29 0.99
N VAL A 196 -18.20 6.79 2.02
CA VAL A 196 -18.07 7.45 3.32
C VAL A 196 -16.64 7.32 3.83
N GLU A 197 -16.10 8.46 4.26
CA GLU A 197 -14.85 8.55 4.99
C GLU A 197 -15.02 7.91 6.37
N SER A 198 -14.09 7.04 6.73
CA SER A 198 -14.03 6.45 8.07
C SER A 198 -13.10 7.27 8.97
N GLY A 199 -13.27 7.17 10.28
CA GLY A 199 -12.29 7.71 11.24
C GLY A 199 -11.01 6.87 11.36
N LEU A 200 -10.78 5.92 10.44
CA LEU A 200 -9.59 5.09 10.44
C LEU A 200 -8.50 5.75 9.60
N ASP A 201 -7.37 5.99 10.24
CA ASP A 201 -6.17 6.55 9.64
C ASP A 201 -5.65 5.69 8.46
N LEU A 202 -5.29 6.34 7.36
CA LEU A 202 -4.85 5.67 6.13
C LEU A 202 -3.53 4.92 6.33
N ASP A 203 -2.59 5.42 7.13
CA ASP A 203 -1.32 4.71 7.37
C ASP A 203 -1.55 3.39 8.10
N ARG A 204 -2.52 3.35 9.02
CA ARG A 204 -2.92 2.12 9.71
C ARG A 204 -3.43 1.07 8.75
N VAL A 205 -4.33 1.47 7.84
CA VAL A 205 -4.81 0.56 6.78
C VAL A 205 -3.67 0.14 5.88
N LEU A 206 -2.85 1.06 5.38
CA LEU A 206 -1.76 0.71 4.49
C LEU A 206 -0.70 -0.18 5.17
N HIS A 207 -0.49 -0.04 6.48
CA HIS A 207 0.36 -0.95 7.24
C HIS A 207 -0.26 -2.36 7.33
N HIS A 208 -1.55 -2.45 7.65
CA HIS A 208 -2.29 -3.70 7.65
C HIS A 208 -2.20 -4.42 6.29
N GLU A 209 -2.47 -3.69 5.21
CA GLU A 209 -2.42 -4.22 3.86
C GLU A 209 -1.00 -4.60 3.42
N GLU A 210 0.02 -3.86 3.85
CA GLU A 210 1.42 -4.23 3.61
C GLU A 210 1.76 -5.57 4.28
N ARG A 211 1.19 -5.88 5.45
CA ARG A 211 1.36 -7.20 6.07
C ARG A 211 0.69 -8.31 5.27
N HIS A 212 -0.48 -8.05 4.66
CA HIS A 212 -1.06 -8.98 3.70
C HIS A 212 -0.13 -9.20 2.49
N CYS A 213 0.54 -8.15 1.99
CA CYS A 213 1.55 -8.30 0.94
C CYS A 213 2.71 -9.24 1.37
N ARG A 214 3.12 -9.18 2.64
CA ARG A 214 4.13 -10.11 3.21
C ARG A 214 3.63 -11.54 3.23
N GLN A 215 2.36 -11.76 3.60
CA GLN A 215 1.73 -13.09 3.59
C GLN A 215 1.70 -13.67 2.17
N TRP A 216 1.36 -12.85 1.16
CA TRP A 216 1.45 -13.23 -0.25
C TRP A 216 2.87 -13.61 -0.67
N ALA A 217 3.88 -12.84 -0.28
CA ALA A 217 5.27 -13.13 -0.60
C ALA A 217 5.75 -14.45 0.04
N ALA A 218 5.35 -14.72 1.29
CA ALA A 218 5.75 -15.92 2.01
C ALA A 218 5.07 -17.20 1.48
N LYS A 219 3.79 -17.11 1.12
CA LYS A 219 2.99 -18.27 0.69
C LYS A 219 3.01 -18.49 -0.83
N GLY A 220 3.35 -17.46 -1.60
CA GLY A 220 3.28 -17.46 -3.05
C GLY A 220 1.84 -17.52 -3.58
N TYR A 221 1.69 -17.31 -4.88
CA TYR A 221 0.39 -17.23 -5.55
C TYR A 221 -0.51 -18.45 -5.29
N ALA A 222 0.03 -19.66 -5.48
CA ALA A 222 -0.71 -20.91 -5.30
C ALA A 222 -1.01 -21.21 -3.81
N GLY A 223 -0.08 -20.89 -2.91
CA GLY A 223 -0.26 -21.11 -1.47
C GLY A 223 -1.33 -20.19 -0.89
N MET A 224 -1.39 -18.93 -1.35
CA MET A 224 -2.46 -18.01 -0.97
C MET A 224 -3.81 -18.42 -1.55
N LEU A 225 -3.92 -18.83 -2.81
CA LEU A 225 -5.19 -19.31 -3.36
C LEU A 225 -5.74 -20.52 -2.57
N ARG A 226 -4.87 -21.45 -2.17
CA ARG A 226 -5.24 -22.59 -1.34
C ARG A 226 -5.72 -22.16 0.05
N ASP A 227 -4.96 -21.28 0.70
CA ASP A 227 -5.27 -20.85 2.06
C ASP A 227 -6.50 -19.92 2.10
N TYR A 228 -6.67 -19.02 1.13
CA TYR A 228 -7.90 -18.23 0.92
C TYR A 228 -9.10 -19.14 0.69
N GLY A 229 -8.99 -20.16 -0.17
CA GLY A 229 -10.09 -21.11 -0.39
C GLY A 229 -10.50 -21.84 0.89
N ARG A 230 -9.51 -22.24 1.71
CA ARG A 230 -9.75 -22.88 3.01
C ARG A 230 -10.38 -21.92 4.02
N GLU A 231 -9.97 -20.66 4.03
CA GLU A 231 -10.49 -19.65 4.95
C GLU A 231 -11.86 -19.14 4.54
N LEU A 232 -12.16 -19.02 3.25
CA LEU A 232 -13.51 -18.72 2.75
C LEU A 232 -14.50 -19.81 3.18
N VAL A 233 -14.12 -21.08 3.06
CA VAL A 233 -14.91 -22.22 3.55
C VAL A 233 -15.10 -22.12 5.06
N ARG A 234 -14.07 -21.68 5.80
CA ARG A 234 -14.12 -21.61 7.27
C ARG A 234 -14.94 -20.42 7.78
N GLU A 235 -14.86 -19.26 7.13
CA GLU A 235 -15.70 -18.09 7.41
C GLU A 235 -17.16 -18.39 7.06
N TYR A 236 -17.41 -19.03 5.91
CA TYR A 236 -18.75 -19.35 5.44
C TYR A 236 -19.42 -20.48 6.26
N ALA A 237 -18.66 -21.49 6.69
CA ALA A 237 -19.19 -22.60 7.46
C ALA A 237 -19.21 -22.36 8.98
N PHE A 238 -18.34 -21.50 9.52
CA PHE A 238 -18.15 -21.36 10.98
C PHE A 238 -18.16 -19.91 11.51
N GLY A 239 -18.31 -18.89 10.66
CA GLY A 239 -18.37 -17.48 11.10
C GLY A 239 -17.13 -16.97 11.83
N ALA A 240 -15.99 -17.66 11.70
CA ALA A 240 -14.77 -17.37 12.44
C ALA A 240 -13.96 -16.23 11.81
N ILE A 241 -13.37 -15.36 12.64
CA ILE A 241 -12.40 -14.35 12.19
C ILE A 241 -11.20 -15.06 11.54
N ASN A 242 -10.85 -14.63 10.33
CA ASN A 242 -9.76 -15.18 9.55
C ASN A 242 -8.41 -14.96 10.27
N ARG A 243 -7.56 -16.01 10.36
CA ARG A 243 -6.22 -15.94 10.96
C ARG A 243 -5.29 -14.98 10.20
N LEU A 244 -5.46 -14.84 8.88
CA LEU A 244 -4.68 -13.88 8.09
C LEU A 244 -4.95 -12.43 8.54
N GLU A 245 -6.20 -12.10 8.86
CA GLU A 245 -6.61 -10.77 9.34
C GLU A 245 -6.07 -10.50 10.75
N GLN A 246 -6.02 -11.54 11.61
CA GLN A 246 -5.41 -11.44 12.94
C GLN A 246 -3.90 -11.16 12.83
N ASP A 247 -3.21 -11.91 11.98
CA ASP A 247 -1.77 -11.75 11.76
C ASP A 247 -1.43 -10.40 11.08
N ALA A 248 -2.39 -9.81 10.36
CA ALA A 248 -2.27 -8.49 9.73
C ALA A 248 -2.65 -7.32 10.66
N GLY A 249 -3.28 -7.59 11.81
CA GLY A 249 -3.68 -6.59 12.81
C GLY A 249 -5.12 -6.15 12.62
N LEU A 250 -6.01 -6.63 13.49
CA LEU A 250 -7.44 -6.37 13.39
C LEU A 250 -7.79 -4.89 13.55
N ALA A 251 -7.24 -4.21 14.56
CA ALA A 251 -7.60 -2.82 14.83
C ALA A 251 -7.09 -1.89 13.73
N ASP A 252 -5.91 -2.17 13.17
CA ASP A 252 -5.34 -1.41 12.06
C ASP A 252 -6.09 -1.61 10.75
N GLY A 253 -6.71 -2.78 10.55
CA GLY A 253 -7.68 -3.04 9.47
C GLY A 253 -9.10 -2.52 9.76
N GLY A 254 -9.33 -1.85 10.90
CA GLY A 254 -10.64 -1.31 11.29
C GLY A 254 -11.60 -2.32 11.91
N TYR A 255 -11.17 -3.55 12.18
CA TYR A 255 -11.94 -4.51 12.93
C TYR A 255 -11.90 -4.17 14.42
N ARG A 256 -13.08 -4.07 15.03
CA ARG A 256 -13.17 -4.24 16.48
C ARG A 256 -12.81 -5.70 16.74
N ALA A 257 -11.75 -5.96 17.51
CA ALA A 257 -11.55 -7.27 18.11
C ALA A 257 -12.88 -7.63 18.76
N SER A 258 -13.60 -8.61 18.21
CA SER A 258 -14.84 -9.07 18.82
C SER A 258 -14.44 -9.61 20.18
N ILE A 259 -14.70 -8.84 21.24
CA ILE A 259 -14.73 -9.43 22.57
C ILE A 259 -15.92 -10.38 22.51
N PRO A 260 -15.72 -11.70 22.68
CA PRO A 260 -16.82 -12.61 22.80
C PRO A 260 -17.45 -12.35 24.16
N TRP A 261 -18.67 -11.83 24.18
CA TRP A 261 -19.64 -12.12 25.21
C TRP A 261 -20.94 -12.49 24.49
#